data_AF-A0AAJ0H490-F1
#
_entry.id   AF-A0AAJ0H490-F1
#
_cell.length_a   1.000
_cell.length_b   1.000
_cell.length_c   1.000
_cell.angle_alpha   90.00
_cell.angle_beta   90.00
_cell.angle_gamma   90.00
#
_symmetry.space_group_name_H-M   'P 1'
#
loop_
_entity.id
_entity.type
_entity.pdbx_description
1 polymer ?
#
loop_
_entity_poly.entity_id
_entity_poly.type
_entity_poly.pdbx_seq_one_letter_code
_entity_poly.pdbx_strand_id
1 'polypeptide(L)'
;MDFVNAPPGCRSADEYWFSDEQADDILRTVAYHRIDYDRAMLSFPPVDDQLRLLISTSFRRPSAHGLGILDRLPTELLWAVIFRLDMRSVFRLRQVNTRARQTLEALIEYRAVAFWGLDAFCALLRTGLAERVSLTQFWDALCTKNCTLCGEFGGFISLPTWTRCCIWCVHWAPETQLRSLASIRRQLRLPGRLLNSLPQIKTLPGLYCVSQNKYVAQVRIVPMLQATALSAQRPPPQGQARPQWVERHTDRKYNFMGSCALPYYDIERGRAGGVEFGVSCAGCQFTHIHTDPRGGDWLWTLLARDMVYSQAGFLEHFKWCAMAQYLWGMSEEGTVVPAQLPFLARTGSIFMV
;
A
#
# COMPACT_ATOMS: atom_id res chain seq x y z
N MET A 1 10.92 -14.37 -1.13
CA MET A 1 10.69 -15.84 -1.13
C MET A 1 11.55 -16.42 -2.24
N ASP A 2 12.36 -17.43 -1.94
CA ASP A 2 13.25 -18.04 -2.93
C ASP A 2 12.45 -18.85 -3.96
N PHE A 3 12.23 -18.27 -5.15
CA PHE A 3 11.66 -18.94 -6.33
C PHE A 3 12.65 -19.94 -6.97
N VAL A 4 13.50 -20.57 -6.15
CA VAL A 4 14.61 -21.43 -6.59
C VAL A 4 14.08 -22.69 -7.31
N ASN A 5 12.85 -23.11 -7.02
CA ASN A 5 12.18 -24.25 -7.67
C ASN A 5 10.93 -23.80 -8.44
N ALA A 6 11.12 -23.02 -9.50
CA ALA A 6 10.06 -22.76 -10.47
C ALA A 6 9.70 -24.06 -11.24
N PRO A 7 8.43 -24.33 -11.56
CA PRO A 7 8.05 -25.45 -12.41
C PRO A 7 8.80 -25.40 -13.76
N PRO A 8 9.09 -26.57 -14.38
CA PRO A 8 9.72 -26.63 -15.68
C PRO A 8 9.03 -25.72 -16.71
N GLY A 9 9.80 -24.91 -17.43
CA GLY A 9 9.29 -23.96 -18.43
C GLY A 9 8.86 -22.58 -17.90
N CYS A 10 8.81 -22.38 -16.57
CA CYS A 10 8.55 -21.06 -15.98
C CYS A 10 9.82 -20.22 -15.83
N ARG A 11 10.95 -20.87 -15.56
CA ARG A 11 12.28 -20.26 -15.48
C ARG A 11 13.05 -20.52 -16.77
N SER A 12 13.70 -19.49 -17.33
CA SER A 12 14.57 -19.64 -18.49
C SER A 12 15.79 -20.49 -18.14
N ALA A 13 16.33 -21.20 -19.14
CA ALA A 13 17.55 -22.00 -18.96
C ALA A 13 18.76 -21.09 -18.68
N ASP A 14 18.84 -19.99 -19.40
CA ASP A 14 19.91 -19.00 -19.32
C ASP A 14 19.37 -17.63 -18.88
N GLU A 15 20.27 -16.82 -18.32
CA GLU A 15 20.00 -15.43 -17.97
C GLU A 15 19.83 -14.60 -19.26
N TYR A 16 18.73 -13.85 -19.35
CA TYR A 16 18.50 -12.94 -20.47
C TYR A 16 19.22 -11.61 -20.25
N TRP A 17 19.99 -11.17 -21.24
CA TRP A 17 20.73 -9.91 -21.23
C TRP A 17 20.00 -8.85 -22.05
N PHE A 18 19.78 -7.67 -21.46
CA PHE A 18 19.19 -6.50 -22.11
C PHE A 18 20.00 -5.24 -21.77
N SER A 19 19.93 -4.23 -22.63
CA SER A 19 20.56 -2.91 -22.39
C SER A 19 19.68 -2.02 -21.50
N ASP A 20 20.26 -0.94 -20.95
CA ASP A 20 19.50 0.05 -20.19
C ASP A 20 18.40 0.71 -21.04
N GLU A 21 18.61 0.87 -22.35
CA GLU A 21 17.61 1.40 -23.28
C GLU A 21 16.40 0.46 -23.41
N GLN A 22 16.63 -0.85 -23.42
CA GLN A 22 15.58 -1.86 -23.49
C GLN A 22 14.83 -2.02 -22.16
N ALA A 23 15.38 -1.59 -21.03
CA ALA A 23 14.78 -1.80 -19.71
C ALA A 23 13.38 -1.15 -19.59
N ASP A 24 13.24 0.09 -20.06
CA ASP A 24 11.97 0.81 -20.04
C ASP A 24 10.95 0.20 -21.01
N ASP A 25 11.41 -0.28 -22.17
CA ASP A 25 10.55 -0.97 -23.14
C ASP A 25 10.07 -2.32 -22.59
N ILE A 26 10.94 -3.07 -21.93
CA ILE A 26 10.58 -4.31 -21.24
C ILE A 26 9.52 -4.03 -20.16
N LEU A 27 9.73 -3.03 -19.31
CA LEU A 27 8.76 -2.63 -18.29
C LEU A 27 7.41 -2.24 -18.91
N ARG A 28 7.41 -1.44 -19.97
CA ARG A 28 6.20 -1.02 -20.70
C ARG A 28 5.48 -2.20 -21.36
N THR A 29 6.20 -3.22 -21.80
CA THR A 29 5.63 -4.27 -22.65
C THR A 29 5.12 -5.46 -21.85
N VAL A 30 5.90 -5.90 -20.86
CA VAL A 30 5.66 -7.17 -20.15
C VAL A 30 5.51 -7.01 -18.64
N ALA A 31 5.58 -5.78 -18.12
CA ALA A 31 5.13 -5.47 -16.77
C ALA A 31 3.80 -4.72 -16.81
N TYR A 32 3.01 -4.84 -15.74
CA TYR A 32 1.76 -4.10 -15.61
C TYR A 32 1.43 -3.84 -14.15
N HIS A 33 0.68 -2.77 -13.88
CA HIS A 33 0.19 -2.49 -12.54
C HIS A 33 -1.15 -3.19 -12.27
N ARG A 34 -1.24 -3.92 -11.14
CA ARG A 34 -2.45 -4.62 -10.67
C ARG A 34 -3.42 -3.66 -9.99
N ILE A 35 -4.09 -2.83 -10.78
CA ILE A 35 -5.07 -1.84 -10.29
C ILE A 35 -6.23 -2.47 -9.49
N ASP A 36 -6.51 -3.76 -9.70
CA ASP A 36 -7.50 -4.51 -8.92
C ASP A 36 -7.09 -4.69 -7.45
N TYR A 37 -5.78 -4.68 -7.13
CA TYR A 37 -5.31 -4.68 -5.75
C TYR A 37 -5.53 -3.34 -5.07
N ASP A 38 -5.27 -2.23 -5.75
CA ASP A 38 -5.55 -0.89 -5.21
C ASP A 38 -7.04 -0.73 -4.92
N ARG A 39 -7.89 -1.20 -5.86
CA ARG A 39 -9.35 -1.22 -5.71
C ARG A 39 -9.86 -2.23 -4.69
N ALA A 40 -9.07 -3.24 -4.33
CA ALA A 40 -9.45 -4.19 -3.28
C ALA A 40 -9.36 -3.56 -1.89
N MET A 41 -8.57 -2.50 -1.74
CA MET A 41 -8.30 -1.79 -0.49
C MET A 41 -9.20 -0.55 -0.35
N LEU A 42 -9.05 0.14 0.79
CA LEU A 42 -9.68 1.44 0.99
C LEU A 42 -9.10 2.44 -0.02
N SER A 43 -9.94 2.84 -0.97
CA SER A 43 -9.63 3.77 -2.05
C SER A 43 -10.70 4.85 -2.13
N PHE A 44 -10.37 5.96 -2.80
CA PHE A 44 -11.29 7.06 -3.05
C PHE A 44 -11.54 7.21 -4.54
N PRO A 45 -12.64 7.86 -4.94
CA PRO A 45 -12.84 8.21 -6.34
C PRO A 45 -11.60 8.93 -6.88
N PRO A 46 -11.15 8.59 -8.10
CA PRO A 46 -9.95 9.18 -8.68
C PRO A 46 -10.08 10.69 -8.63
N VAL A 47 -9.11 11.30 -7.96
CA VAL A 47 -8.97 12.74 -7.84
C VAL A 47 -8.06 13.19 -8.96
N ASP A 48 -8.52 14.12 -9.78
CA ASP A 48 -7.69 14.73 -10.84
C ASP A 48 -6.41 15.34 -10.25
N ASP A 49 -5.33 15.30 -11.02
CA ASP A 49 -4.04 15.85 -10.64
C ASP A 49 -4.14 17.34 -10.29
N GLN A 50 -5.09 18.06 -10.88
CA GLN A 50 -5.40 19.44 -10.48
C GLN A 50 -5.78 19.54 -9.00
N LEU A 51 -6.61 18.63 -8.48
CA LEU A 51 -7.03 18.67 -7.08
C LEU A 51 -5.89 18.20 -6.16
N ARG A 52 -5.08 17.23 -6.58
CA ARG A 52 -3.84 16.87 -5.88
C ARG A 52 -2.86 18.05 -5.80
N LEU A 53 -2.73 18.81 -6.88
CA LEU A 53 -1.97 20.07 -6.90
C LEU A 53 -2.59 21.09 -5.95
N LEU A 54 -3.90 21.31 -5.98
CA LEU A 54 -4.59 22.24 -5.08
C LEU A 54 -4.46 21.89 -3.60
N ILE A 55 -4.23 20.62 -3.24
CA ILE A 55 -3.95 20.19 -1.87
C ILE A 55 -2.45 20.34 -1.55
N SER A 56 -1.55 20.05 -2.49
CA SER A 56 -0.10 20.11 -2.25
C SER A 56 0.51 21.52 -2.35
N THR A 57 -0.14 22.47 -3.02
CA THR A 57 0.38 23.82 -3.25
C THR A 57 -0.40 24.92 -2.54
N SER A 58 0.16 26.12 -2.45
CA SER A 58 -0.54 27.31 -1.98
C SER A 58 -1.21 28.07 -3.12
N PHE A 59 -2.16 28.93 -2.75
CA PHE A 59 -2.74 29.85 -3.71
C PHE A 59 -1.73 30.96 -4.03
N ARG A 60 -1.64 31.36 -5.31
CA ARG A 60 -0.85 32.50 -5.77
C ARG A 60 -1.43 33.82 -5.28
N ARG A 61 -1.39 34.06 -3.97
CA ARG A 61 -1.82 35.29 -3.30
C ARG A 61 -0.81 35.64 -2.22
N PRO A 62 -0.38 36.92 -2.11
CA PRO A 62 0.42 37.38 -1.00
C PRO A 62 -0.31 37.08 0.32
N SER A 63 0.44 36.69 1.35
CA SER A 63 -0.16 36.57 2.68
C SER A 63 -0.26 37.95 3.32
N ALA A 64 -1.47 38.38 3.67
CA ALA A 64 -1.69 39.63 4.41
C ALA A 64 -1.27 39.51 5.89
N HIS A 65 -1.15 38.29 6.40
CA HIS A 65 -0.83 37.99 7.80
C HIS A 65 0.23 36.90 7.92
N GLY A 66 1.03 36.96 8.99
CA GLY A 66 2.00 35.93 9.33
C GLY A 66 1.37 34.71 10.05
N LEU A 67 2.20 33.87 10.64
CA LEU A 67 1.80 32.82 11.60
C LEU A 67 1.67 33.35 13.03
N GLY A 68 1.83 34.66 13.24
CA GLY A 68 1.69 35.30 14.54
C GLY A 68 2.89 34.97 15.42
N ILE A 69 2.65 34.40 16.61
CA ILE A 69 3.73 34.06 17.55
C ILE A 69 4.71 33.02 17.00
N LEU A 70 4.28 32.17 16.05
CA LEU A 70 5.14 31.17 15.43
C LEU A 70 6.19 31.77 14.50
N ASP A 71 5.97 32.99 13.96
CA ASP A 71 6.98 33.68 13.15
C ASP A 71 8.20 34.13 13.97
N ARG A 72 8.12 34.05 15.31
CA ARG A 72 9.27 34.29 16.19
C ARG A 72 10.26 33.12 16.21
N LEU A 73 9.85 31.95 15.73
CA LEU A 73 10.72 30.78 15.66
C LEU A 73 11.62 30.88 14.43
N PRO A 74 12.90 30.50 14.54
CA PRO A 74 13.72 30.16 13.38
C PRO A 74 13.02 29.13 12.50
N THR A 75 13.30 29.18 11.20
CA THR A 75 12.62 28.34 10.20
C THR A 75 12.83 26.86 10.49
N GLU A 76 14.01 26.49 10.96
CA GLU A 76 14.40 25.14 11.34
C GLU A 76 13.55 24.61 12.50
N LEU A 77 13.28 25.45 13.51
CA LEU A 77 12.42 25.07 14.64
C LEU A 77 10.96 24.97 14.20
N LEU A 78 10.50 25.86 13.34
CA LEU A 78 9.16 25.79 12.77
C LEU A 78 8.96 24.49 11.97
N TRP A 79 9.93 24.11 11.15
CA TRP A 79 9.91 22.84 10.41
C TRP A 79 9.94 21.64 11.35
N ALA A 80 10.81 21.64 12.37
CA ALA A 80 10.86 20.57 13.38
C ALA A 80 9.52 20.38 14.12
N VAL A 81 8.80 21.46 14.38
CA VAL A 81 7.43 21.40 14.93
C VAL A 81 6.49 20.77 13.91
N ILE A 82 6.48 21.25 12.66
CA ILE A 82 5.60 20.75 11.60
C ILE A 82 5.80 19.25 11.34
N PHE A 83 7.04 18.77 11.32
CA PHE A 83 7.35 17.36 11.14
C PHE A 83 6.75 16.45 12.22
N ARG A 84 6.65 16.96 13.45
CA ARG A 84 6.08 16.25 14.60
C ARG A 84 4.56 16.38 14.71
N LEU A 85 3.93 17.26 13.93
CA LEU A 85 2.48 17.37 13.91
C LEU A 85 1.87 16.10 13.34
N ASP A 86 0.80 15.65 13.99
CA ASP A 86 -0.05 14.60 13.46
C ASP A 86 -0.77 15.07 12.18
N MET A 87 -1.17 14.15 11.32
CA MET A 87 -1.78 14.47 10.02
C MET A 87 -3.09 15.25 10.17
N ARG A 88 -3.81 15.13 11.29
CA ARG A 88 -5.01 15.94 11.57
C ARG A 88 -4.63 17.38 11.85
N SER A 89 -3.58 17.61 12.62
CA SER A 89 -2.99 18.91 12.90
C SER A 89 -2.39 19.55 11.65
N VAL A 90 -1.67 18.79 10.82
CA VAL A 90 -1.18 19.26 9.50
C VAL A 90 -2.32 19.71 8.61
N PHE A 91 -3.38 18.89 8.50
CA PHE A 91 -4.58 19.22 7.71
C PHE A 91 -5.24 20.52 8.17
N ARG A 92 -5.34 20.73 9.50
CA ARG A 92 -5.90 21.94 10.10
C ARG A 92 -4.99 23.15 9.88
N LEU A 93 -3.68 23.01 10.12
CA LEU A 93 -2.69 24.08 9.94
C LEU A 93 -2.75 24.65 8.52
N ARG A 94 -2.87 23.77 7.52
CA ARG A 94 -3.02 24.15 6.10
C ARG A 94 -4.26 25.01 5.79
N GLN A 95 -5.23 25.06 6.68
CA GLN A 95 -6.48 25.80 6.54
C GLN A 95 -6.51 27.08 7.38
N VAL A 96 -5.50 27.34 8.21
CA VAL A 96 -5.49 28.50 9.12
C VAL A 96 -5.40 29.81 8.33
N ASN A 97 -4.38 29.95 7.48
CA ASN A 97 -4.20 31.12 6.63
C ASN A 97 -3.26 30.80 5.45
N THR A 98 -3.08 31.77 4.55
CA THR A 98 -2.20 31.64 3.37
C THR A 98 -0.76 31.35 3.76
N ARG A 99 -0.22 32.00 4.81
CA ARG A 99 1.15 31.79 5.30
C ARG A 99 1.39 30.36 5.80
N ALA A 100 0.44 29.78 6.53
CA ALA A 100 0.54 28.40 7.01
C ALA A 100 0.55 27.40 5.86
N ARG A 101 -0.27 27.66 4.83
CA ARG A 101 -0.25 26.86 3.60
C ARG A 101 1.07 26.98 2.84
N GLN A 102 1.61 28.18 2.70
CA GLN A 102 2.93 28.41 2.08
C GLN A 102 4.06 27.73 2.86
N THR A 103 3.98 27.75 4.19
CA THR A 103 4.98 27.11 5.06
C THR A 103 4.98 25.58 4.87
N LEU A 104 3.79 24.97 4.78
CA LEU A 104 3.67 23.54 4.48
C LEU A 104 4.11 23.22 3.04
N GLU A 105 3.75 24.04 2.06
CA GLU A 105 4.17 23.86 0.67
C GLU A 105 5.70 23.92 0.51
N ALA A 106 6.40 24.72 1.32
CA ALA A 106 7.86 24.79 1.27
C ALA A 106 8.54 23.44 1.60
N LEU A 107 7.83 22.52 2.27
CA LEU A 107 8.33 21.20 2.63
C LEU A 107 8.05 20.19 1.51
N ILE A 108 9.11 19.56 1.01
CA ILE A 108 9.00 18.52 -0.02
C ILE A 108 8.19 17.32 0.49
N GLU A 109 8.34 17.01 1.77
CA GLU A 109 7.70 15.90 2.46
C GLU A 109 6.19 16.08 2.47
N TYR A 110 5.73 17.28 2.86
CA TYR A 110 4.30 17.60 2.81
C TYR A 110 3.76 17.52 1.38
N ARG A 111 4.48 18.10 0.41
CA ARG A 111 4.05 18.08 -1.00
C ARG A 111 3.92 16.67 -1.55
N ALA A 112 4.88 15.80 -1.27
CA ALA A 112 4.88 14.42 -1.72
C ALA A 112 3.77 13.62 -1.04
N VAL A 113 3.60 13.75 0.29
CA VAL A 113 2.52 13.11 1.04
C VAL A 113 1.14 13.56 0.55
N ALA A 114 0.95 14.86 0.35
CA ALA A 114 -0.32 15.43 -0.11
C ALA A 114 -0.67 15.08 -1.56
N PHE A 115 0.34 14.81 -2.40
CA PHE A 115 0.14 14.51 -3.81
C PHE A 115 0.07 13.00 -4.06
N TRP A 116 1.12 12.25 -3.70
CA TRP A 116 1.25 10.81 -3.96
C TRP A 116 0.62 9.94 -2.88
N GLY A 117 0.59 10.41 -1.63
CA GLY A 117 -0.03 9.74 -0.50
C GLY A 117 -1.48 10.15 -0.22
N LEU A 118 -2.15 10.84 -1.16
CA LEU A 118 -3.44 11.48 -0.89
C LEU A 118 -4.51 10.50 -0.40
N ASP A 119 -4.56 9.30 -0.97
CA ASP A 119 -5.53 8.28 -0.56
C ASP A 119 -5.27 7.84 0.88
N ALA A 120 -4.03 7.48 1.24
CA ALA A 120 -3.70 7.14 2.61
C ALA A 120 -3.94 8.31 3.59
N PHE A 121 -3.72 9.56 3.17
CA PHE A 121 -4.04 10.74 3.98
C PHE A 121 -5.56 10.89 4.20
N CYS A 122 -6.37 10.77 3.14
CA CYS A 122 -7.82 10.75 3.23
C CYS A 122 -8.33 9.59 4.09
N ALA A 123 -7.69 8.42 3.98
CA ALA A 123 -8.01 7.23 4.77
C ALA A 123 -7.79 7.50 6.26
N LEU A 124 -6.65 8.06 6.65
CA LEU A 124 -6.36 8.44 8.04
C LEU A 124 -7.42 9.41 8.60
N LEU A 125 -7.78 10.44 7.83
CA LEU A 125 -8.78 11.43 8.26
C LEU A 125 -10.17 10.81 8.43
N ARG A 126 -10.61 9.98 7.48
CA ARG A 126 -11.97 9.40 7.47
C ARG A 126 -12.13 8.21 8.41
N THR A 127 -11.04 7.51 8.73
CA THR A 127 -11.03 6.39 9.68
C THR A 127 -10.79 6.82 11.13
N GLY A 128 -10.41 8.09 11.35
CA GLY A 128 -10.14 8.63 12.69
C GLY A 128 -8.75 8.29 13.23
N LEU A 129 -7.79 7.96 12.36
CA LEU A 129 -6.42 7.63 12.74
C LEU A 129 -5.40 8.74 12.49
N ALA A 130 -5.82 9.85 11.90
CA ALA A 130 -4.92 10.96 11.55
C ALA A 130 -4.17 11.58 12.75
N GLU A 131 -4.66 11.42 13.98
CA GLU A 131 -4.00 11.88 15.21
C GLU A 131 -2.85 10.95 15.66
N ARG A 132 -2.73 9.76 15.07
CA ARG A 132 -1.72 8.73 15.45
C ARG A 132 -0.50 8.70 14.55
N VAL A 133 -0.54 9.44 13.44
CA VAL A 133 0.51 9.45 12.42
C VAL A 133 0.99 10.88 12.27
N SER A 134 2.29 11.09 12.50
CA SER A 134 2.97 12.36 12.24
C SER A 134 3.33 12.53 10.77
N LEU A 135 3.63 13.77 10.36
CA LEU A 135 4.14 14.04 9.02
C LEU A 135 5.43 13.24 8.74
N THR A 136 6.34 13.17 9.70
CA THR A 136 7.57 12.35 9.58
C THR A 136 7.24 10.87 9.36
N GLN A 137 6.37 10.27 10.19
CA GLN A 137 6.00 8.86 10.02
C GLN A 137 5.32 8.58 8.69
N PHE A 138 4.53 9.53 8.17
CA PHE A 138 3.93 9.38 6.85
C PHE A 138 5.02 9.43 5.78
N TRP A 139 5.88 10.45 5.81
CA TRP A 139 6.97 10.62 4.87
C TRP A 139 7.91 9.42 4.84
N ASP A 140 8.33 8.92 6.00
CA ASP A 140 9.18 7.74 6.12
C ASP A 140 8.51 6.51 5.50
N ALA A 141 7.20 6.33 5.77
CA ALA A 141 6.44 5.25 5.17
C ALA A 141 6.38 5.40 3.64
N LEU A 142 6.14 6.60 3.12
CA LEU A 142 6.11 6.88 1.68
C LEU A 142 7.46 6.59 1.00
N CYS A 143 8.57 6.90 1.68
CA CYS A 143 9.94 6.70 1.18
C CYS A 143 10.53 5.32 1.53
N THR A 144 9.77 4.44 2.16
CA THR A 144 10.19 3.06 2.38
C THR A 144 9.76 2.24 1.17
N LYS A 145 10.68 1.59 0.45
CA LYS A 145 10.33 0.75 -0.71
C LYS A 145 9.75 -0.61 -0.28
N ASN A 146 10.32 -1.19 0.76
CA ASN A 146 10.13 -2.58 1.13
C ASN A 146 9.00 -2.75 2.16
N CYS A 147 8.37 -3.92 2.13
CA CYS A 147 7.47 -4.37 3.16
C CYS A 147 8.27 -4.58 4.45
N THR A 148 7.79 -3.97 5.52
CA THR A 148 8.40 -4.07 6.86
C THR A 148 8.35 -5.47 7.47
N LEU A 149 7.51 -6.37 6.94
CA LEU A 149 7.30 -7.71 7.47
C LEU A 149 8.08 -8.78 6.71
N CYS A 150 8.19 -8.68 5.39
CA CYS A 150 8.83 -9.71 4.55
C CYS A 150 9.94 -9.22 3.62
N GLY A 151 10.16 -7.91 3.50
CA GLY A 151 11.20 -7.33 2.65
C GLY A 151 10.86 -7.22 1.16
N GLU A 152 9.77 -7.83 0.66
CA GLU A 152 9.29 -7.66 -0.72
C GLU A 152 8.79 -6.22 -0.98
N PHE A 153 8.44 -5.85 -2.22
CA PHE A 153 7.92 -4.51 -2.49
C PHE A 153 6.62 -4.23 -1.70
N GLY A 154 6.60 -3.11 -0.95
CA GLY A 154 5.47 -2.75 -0.10
C GLY A 154 4.53 -1.76 -0.78
N GLY A 155 3.59 -2.20 -1.63
CA GLY A 155 2.64 -1.28 -2.29
C GLY A 155 1.51 -0.72 -1.41
N PHE A 156 1.41 -1.16 -0.15
CA PHE A 156 0.26 -0.88 0.72
C PHE A 156 0.68 -0.46 2.12
N ILE A 157 -0.23 0.18 2.84
CA ILE A 157 -0.09 0.54 4.25
C ILE A 157 -1.26 -0.03 5.05
N SER A 158 -0.95 -0.72 6.16
CA SER A 158 -1.96 -1.06 7.17
C SER A 158 -2.22 0.17 8.04
N LEU A 159 -3.45 0.69 8.00
CA LEU A 159 -3.79 1.95 8.66
C LEU A 159 -3.69 1.88 10.20
N PRO A 160 -4.21 0.84 10.89
CA PRO A 160 -4.18 0.81 12.37
C PRO A 160 -2.79 0.81 12.99
N THR A 161 -1.82 0.18 12.32
CA THR A 161 -0.45 0.01 12.81
C THR A 161 0.53 0.92 12.07
N TRP A 162 0.07 1.64 11.04
CA TRP A 162 0.89 2.43 10.11
C TRP A 162 2.10 1.65 9.59
N THR A 163 1.86 0.42 9.11
CA THR A 163 2.89 -0.55 8.74
C THR A 163 2.86 -0.80 7.23
N ARG A 164 4.02 -0.61 6.56
CA ARG A 164 4.13 -0.79 5.12
C ARG A 164 4.21 -2.28 4.76
N CYS A 165 3.33 -2.71 3.85
CA CYS A 165 3.03 -4.10 3.57
C CYS A 165 2.97 -4.38 2.06
N CYS A 166 3.42 -5.57 1.65
CA CYS A 166 3.07 -6.12 0.35
C CYS A 166 1.65 -6.73 0.39
N ILE A 167 1.09 -7.06 -0.78
CA ILE A 167 -0.25 -7.65 -0.89
C ILE A 167 -0.39 -8.96 -0.07
N TRP A 168 0.63 -9.81 -0.12
CA TRP A 168 0.69 -11.06 0.63
C TRP A 168 0.58 -10.84 2.14
N CYS A 169 1.36 -9.90 2.66
CA CYS A 169 1.32 -9.56 4.07
C CYS A 169 -0.02 -8.94 4.48
N VAL A 170 -0.67 -8.15 3.63
CA VAL A 170 -2.03 -7.65 3.92
C VAL A 170 -3.03 -8.81 4.04
N HIS A 171 -2.93 -9.82 3.18
CA HIS A 171 -3.83 -10.97 3.25
C HIS A 171 -3.56 -11.88 4.45
N TRP A 172 -2.29 -12.20 4.71
CA TRP A 172 -1.93 -13.39 5.49
C TRP A 172 -1.10 -13.11 6.74
N ALA A 173 -0.38 -12.00 6.81
CA ALA A 173 0.50 -11.75 7.94
C ALA A 173 -0.31 -11.60 9.24
N PRO A 174 0.10 -12.24 10.35
CA PRO A 174 -0.54 -12.07 11.66
C PRO A 174 -0.62 -10.61 12.13
N GLU A 175 0.40 -9.81 11.80
CA GLU A 175 0.54 -8.40 12.19
C GLU A 175 -0.52 -7.50 11.56
N THR A 176 -1.00 -7.85 10.37
CA THR A 176 -2.02 -7.08 9.64
C THR A 176 -3.45 -7.59 9.89
N GLN A 177 -3.62 -8.68 10.67
CA GLN A 177 -4.94 -9.26 10.92
C GLN A 177 -5.83 -8.31 11.70
N LEU A 178 -6.94 -7.90 11.09
CA LEU A 178 -7.96 -7.07 11.71
C LEU A 178 -9.23 -7.89 11.98
N ARG A 179 -9.89 -7.59 13.11
CA ARG A 179 -11.14 -8.22 13.50
C ARG A 179 -12.14 -7.19 14.00
N SER A 180 -13.42 -7.52 13.90
CA SER A 180 -14.45 -6.66 14.48
C SER A 180 -14.29 -6.58 16.00
N LEU A 181 -14.50 -5.37 16.54
CA LEU A 181 -14.44 -5.12 17.98
C LEU A 181 -15.42 -6.02 18.75
N ALA A 182 -16.57 -6.32 18.15
CA ALA A 182 -17.56 -7.25 18.70
C ALA A 182 -17.00 -8.68 18.83
N SER A 183 -16.29 -9.18 17.80
CA SER A 183 -15.65 -10.49 17.87
C SER A 183 -14.55 -10.52 18.93
N ILE A 184 -13.70 -9.50 18.96
CA ILE A 184 -12.62 -9.38 19.95
C ILE A 184 -13.18 -9.33 21.37
N ARG A 185 -14.21 -8.51 21.62
CA ARG A 185 -14.86 -8.43 22.93
C ARG A 185 -15.44 -9.78 23.37
N ARG A 186 -16.08 -10.50 22.45
CA ARG A 186 -16.67 -11.82 22.73
C ARG A 186 -15.61 -12.88 22.99
N GLN A 187 -14.52 -12.89 22.22
CA GLN A 187 -13.48 -13.93 22.25
C GLN A 187 -12.45 -13.70 23.35
N LEU A 188 -11.92 -12.48 23.46
CA LEU A 188 -10.86 -12.14 24.41
C LEU A 188 -11.38 -11.66 25.77
N ARG A 189 -12.68 -11.40 25.87
CA ARG A 189 -13.35 -10.90 27.09
C ARG A 189 -12.63 -9.69 27.70
N LEU A 190 -12.10 -8.82 26.83
CA LEU A 190 -11.39 -7.61 27.26
C LEU A 190 -12.37 -6.59 27.85
N PRO A 191 -12.01 -5.93 28.97
CA PRO A 191 -12.81 -4.84 29.53
C PRO A 191 -12.81 -3.64 28.58
N GLY A 192 -13.87 -2.82 28.63
CA GLY A 192 -14.05 -1.66 27.74
C GLY A 192 -12.87 -0.71 27.70
N ARG A 193 -12.21 -0.45 28.84
CA ARG A 193 -11.02 0.41 28.92
C ARG A 193 -9.85 -0.06 28.03
N LEU A 194 -9.59 -1.36 27.98
CA LEU A 194 -8.50 -1.94 27.18
C LEU A 194 -8.90 -2.04 25.71
N LEU A 195 -10.18 -2.24 25.43
CA LEU A 195 -10.68 -2.14 24.06
C LEU A 195 -10.53 -0.72 23.51
N ASN A 196 -10.75 0.30 24.35
CA ASN A 196 -10.64 1.71 23.98
C ASN A 196 -9.20 2.18 23.77
N SER A 197 -8.19 1.49 24.35
CA SER A 197 -6.79 1.83 24.09
C SER A 197 -6.28 1.31 22.74
N LEU A 198 -6.93 0.31 22.14
CA LEU A 198 -6.56 -0.22 20.84
C LEU A 198 -6.79 0.82 19.72
N PRO A 199 -5.95 0.86 18.67
CA PRO A 199 -6.22 1.63 17.47
C PRO A 199 -7.46 1.06 16.76
N GLN A 200 -8.58 1.75 16.92
CA GLN A 200 -9.86 1.38 16.32
C GLN A 200 -10.05 2.14 15.01
N ILE A 201 -10.47 1.42 13.96
CA ILE A 201 -10.97 2.01 12.73
C ILE A 201 -12.47 1.76 12.62
N LYS A 202 -13.23 2.78 12.22
CA LYS A 202 -14.56 2.58 11.68
C LYS A 202 -14.44 2.34 10.17
N THR A 203 -14.86 1.18 9.69
CA THR A 203 -14.79 0.87 8.26
C THR A 203 -15.64 1.83 7.44
N LEU A 204 -15.19 2.11 6.22
CA LEU A 204 -15.94 2.92 5.25
C LEU A 204 -16.78 2.00 4.36
N PRO A 205 -18.00 2.41 3.94
CA PRO A 205 -18.73 1.70 2.90
C PRO A 205 -17.95 1.74 1.58
N GLY A 206 -18.01 0.66 0.79
CA GLY A 206 -17.27 0.57 -0.46
C GLY A 206 -17.23 -0.84 -1.05
N LEU A 207 -16.48 -0.97 -2.14
CA LEU A 207 -16.08 -2.26 -2.72
C LEU A 207 -14.73 -2.64 -2.12
N TYR A 208 -14.61 -3.89 -1.68
CA TYR A 208 -13.39 -4.38 -1.06
C TYR A 208 -13.10 -5.81 -1.49
N CYS A 209 -11.87 -6.26 -1.19
CA CYS A 209 -11.31 -7.52 -1.62
C CYS A 209 -11.12 -7.58 -3.13
N VAL A 210 -10.29 -8.54 -3.58
CA VAL A 210 -10.06 -8.77 -5.03
C VAL A 210 -11.37 -9.13 -5.74
N SER A 211 -12.34 -9.72 -5.04
CA SER A 211 -13.67 -10.05 -5.56
C SER A 211 -14.63 -8.86 -5.66
N GLN A 212 -14.22 -7.65 -5.26
CA GLN A 212 -15.04 -6.43 -5.33
C GLN A 212 -16.40 -6.56 -4.60
N ASN A 213 -16.38 -7.19 -3.41
CA ASN A 213 -17.57 -7.36 -2.60
C ASN A 213 -18.05 -6.01 -2.06
N LYS A 214 -19.35 -5.72 -2.20
CA LYS A 214 -19.96 -4.50 -1.68
C LYS A 214 -20.24 -4.62 -0.18
N TYR A 215 -19.68 -3.71 0.60
CA TYR A 215 -19.93 -3.58 2.04
C TYR A 215 -20.54 -2.22 2.36
N VAL A 216 -21.75 -2.22 2.93
CA VAL A 216 -22.48 -0.99 3.29
C VAL A 216 -22.41 -0.71 4.79
N ALA A 217 -22.41 -1.76 5.61
CA ALA A 217 -22.36 -1.63 7.07
C ALA A 217 -20.98 -1.17 7.55
N GLN A 218 -20.98 -0.15 8.41
CA GLN A 218 -19.76 0.29 9.08
C GLN A 218 -19.54 -0.52 10.36
N VAL A 219 -18.37 -1.12 10.48
CA VAL A 219 -17.97 -1.97 11.60
C VAL A 219 -16.72 -1.37 12.23
N ARG A 220 -16.63 -1.40 13.56
CA ARG A 220 -15.38 -1.08 14.23
C ARG A 220 -14.44 -2.27 14.19
N ILE A 221 -13.24 -2.08 13.68
CA ILE A 221 -12.20 -3.10 13.58
C ILE A 221 -10.96 -2.69 14.38
N VAL A 222 -10.23 -3.68 14.88
CA VAL A 222 -9.00 -3.51 15.67
C VAL A 222 -7.94 -4.54 15.28
N PRO A 223 -6.64 -4.25 15.50
CA PRO A 223 -5.57 -5.23 15.34
C PRO A 223 -5.71 -6.41 16.29
N MET A 224 -5.71 -7.60 15.71
CA MET A 224 -5.82 -8.85 16.45
C MET A 224 -4.62 -9.05 17.37
N LEU A 225 -3.40 -8.87 16.85
CA LEU A 225 -2.16 -9.13 17.59
C LEU A 225 -2.02 -8.24 18.84
N GLN A 226 -2.41 -6.96 18.75
CA GLN A 226 -2.40 -6.07 19.91
C GLN A 226 -3.47 -6.46 20.93
N ALA A 227 -4.64 -6.87 20.47
CA ALA A 227 -5.72 -7.31 21.35
C ALA A 227 -5.35 -8.61 22.10
N THR A 228 -4.72 -9.58 21.42
CA THR A 228 -4.24 -10.82 22.05
C THR A 228 -3.14 -10.56 23.06
N ALA A 229 -2.19 -9.66 22.76
CA ALA A 229 -1.15 -9.25 23.70
C ALA A 229 -1.75 -8.65 24.99
N LEU A 230 -2.74 -7.76 24.88
CA LEU A 230 -3.45 -7.19 26.05
C LEU A 230 -4.21 -8.24 26.85
N SER A 231 -4.75 -9.27 26.18
CA SER A 231 -5.45 -10.38 26.85
C SER A 231 -4.46 -11.29 27.59
N ALA A 232 -3.31 -11.57 26.99
CA ALA A 232 -2.29 -12.47 27.54
C ALA A 232 -1.66 -11.93 28.83
N GLN A 233 -1.59 -10.60 28.98
CA GLN A 233 -1.11 -9.91 30.19
C GLN A 233 -2.07 -10.05 31.39
N ARG A 234 -3.25 -10.64 31.21
CA ARG A 234 -4.20 -10.88 32.31
C ARG A 234 -4.12 -12.31 32.82
N PRO A 235 -4.26 -12.52 34.15
CA PRO A 235 -4.53 -13.84 34.67
C PRO A 235 -5.85 -14.36 34.07
N PRO A 236 -5.93 -15.65 33.69
CA PRO A 236 -7.18 -16.23 33.23
C PRO A 236 -8.25 -16.06 34.32
N PRO A 237 -9.53 -15.81 33.94
CA PRO A 237 -10.62 -15.86 34.91
C PRO A 237 -10.56 -17.21 35.67
N GLN A 238 -10.70 -17.18 36.99
CA GLN A 238 -10.64 -18.37 37.84
C GLN A 238 -11.52 -19.50 37.25
N GLY A 239 -10.93 -20.67 37.03
CA GLY A 239 -11.63 -21.87 36.59
C GLY A 239 -11.92 -22.00 35.09
N GLN A 240 -11.36 -21.15 34.21
CA GLN A 240 -11.61 -21.25 32.76
C GLN A 240 -10.33 -21.32 31.94
N ALA A 241 -10.24 -22.34 31.08
CA ALA A 241 -9.18 -22.46 30.09
C ALA A 241 -9.20 -21.26 29.13
N ARG A 242 -8.02 -20.81 28.70
CA ARG A 242 -7.92 -19.80 27.63
C ARG A 242 -8.65 -20.35 26.39
N PRO A 243 -9.56 -19.58 25.76
CA PRO A 243 -10.27 -20.07 24.59
C PRO A 243 -9.26 -20.50 23.53
N GLN A 244 -9.31 -21.79 23.16
CA GLN A 244 -8.56 -22.31 22.01
C GLN A 244 -9.11 -21.64 20.76
N TRP A 245 -8.22 -20.97 20.03
CA TRP A 245 -8.55 -20.35 18.76
C TRP A 245 -8.83 -21.43 17.74
N VAL A 246 -10.09 -21.53 17.31
CA VAL A 246 -10.41 -22.22 16.07
C VAL A 246 -10.39 -21.17 14.97
N GLU A 247 -9.37 -21.24 14.11
CA GLU A 247 -9.25 -20.48 12.86
C GLU A 247 -10.38 -20.89 11.88
N ARG A 248 -11.62 -20.60 12.24
CA ARG A 248 -12.74 -20.79 11.31
C ARG A 248 -12.69 -19.64 10.32
N HIS A 249 -12.09 -19.89 9.15
CA HIS A 249 -12.17 -19.09 7.93
C HIS A 249 -12.24 -17.59 8.21
N THR A 250 -11.11 -17.04 8.66
CA THR A 250 -11.00 -15.66 9.08
C THR A 250 -11.39 -14.74 7.92
N ASP A 251 -12.40 -13.93 8.15
CA ASP A 251 -12.91 -12.94 7.20
C ASP A 251 -11.85 -11.85 6.98
N ARG A 252 -10.93 -12.10 6.03
CA ARG A 252 -9.80 -11.22 5.70
C ARG A 252 -10.24 -9.89 5.13
N LYS A 253 -11.52 -9.72 4.80
CA LYS A 253 -12.07 -8.45 4.32
C LYS A 253 -11.64 -7.29 5.20
N TYR A 254 -11.56 -7.48 6.51
CA TYR A 254 -11.20 -6.41 7.43
C TYR A 254 -9.76 -5.94 7.22
N ASN A 255 -8.83 -6.80 6.81
CA ASN A 255 -7.47 -6.40 6.49
C ASN A 255 -7.48 -5.44 5.28
N PHE A 256 -8.27 -5.74 4.26
CA PHE A 256 -8.46 -4.85 3.11
C PHE A 256 -9.14 -3.54 3.50
N MET A 257 -10.21 -3.61 4.30
CA MET A 257 -10.94 -2.44 4.77
C MET A 257 -10.13 -1.54 5.72
N GLY A 258 -9.05 -2.06 6.29
CA GLY A 258 -8.11 -1.32 7.13
C GLY A 258 -6.76 -1.08 6.49
N SER A 259 -6.63 -1.27 5.17
CA SER A 259 -5.41 -0.99 4.42
C SER A 259 -5.71 -0.06 3.25
N CYS A 260 -4.68 0.62 2.76
CA CYS A 260 -4.76 1.56 1.65
C CYS A 260 -3.54 1.38 0.73
N ALA A 261 -3.68 1.68 -0.55
CA ALA A 261 -2.54 1.78 -1.45
C ALA A 261 -1.63 2.94 -1.03
N LEU A 262 -0.32 2.72 -1.06
CA LEU A 262 0.67 3.75 -0.78
C LEU A 262 1.88 3.50 -1.69
N PRO A 263 2.11 4.33 -2.73
CA PRO A 263 3.25 4.14 -3.61
C PRO A 263 4.57 4.37 -2.87
N TYR A 264 5.66 3.94 -3.48
CA TYR A 264 7.01 4.26 -3.02
C TYR A 264 7.46 5.56 -3.69
N TYR A 265 7.89 6.54 -2.90
CA TYR A 265 8.51 7.76 -3.37
C TYR A 265 10.03 7.67 -3.21
N ASP A 266 10.73 7.62 -4.32
CA ASP A 266 12.18 7.69 -4.41
C ASP A 266 12.64 9.16 -4.32
N ILE A 267 13.34 9.44 -3.23
CA ILE A 267 13.86 10.77 -2.91
C ILE A 267 14.91 11.20 -3.95
N GLU A 268 15.73 10.26 -4.45
CA GLU A 268 16.85 10.56 -5.34
C GLU A 268 16.35 10.95 -6.74
N ARG A 269 15.29 10.29 -7.21
CA ARG A 269 14.68 10.54 -8.53
C ARG A 269 13.67 11.69 -8.51
N GLY A 270 13.16 12.08 -7.35
CA GLY A 270 12.28 13.24 -7.19
C GLY A 270 10.96 13.13 -7.96
N ARG A 271 10.39 14.29 -8.38
CA ARG A 271 9.04 14.36 -8.97
C ARG A 271 8.90 13.83 -10.40
N ALA A 272 9.98 13.72 -11.16
CA ALA A 272 9.95 13.45 -12.62
C ALA A 272 10.05 11.95 -12.99
N GLY A 273 9.92 11.06 -12.02
CA GLY A 273 10.06 9.61 -12.23
C GLY A 273 10.34 8.80 -10.96
N GLY A 274 10.39 9.44 -9.78
CA GLY A 274 10.66 8.79 -8.51
C GLY A 274 9.43 8.19 -7.83
N VAL A 275 8.39 7.75 -8.54
CA VAL A 275 7.23 7.11 -7.88
C VAL A 275 6.91 5.77 -8.48
N GLU A 276 6.94 4.75 -7.63
CA GLU A 276 6.63 3.38 -7.99
C GLU A 276 5.36 2.90 -7.29
N PHE A 277 4.37 2.46 -8.07
CA PHE A 277 3.17 1.79 -7.57
C PHE A 277 3.34 0.27 -7.45
N GLY A 278 4.47 -0.24 -7.96
CA GLY A 278 4.75 -1.66 -8.07
C GLY A 278 4.14 -2.29 -9.32
N VAL A 279 4.83 -3.31 -9.83
CA VAL A 279 4.52 -3.98 -11.09
C VAL A 279 4.43 -5.49 -10.92
N SER A 280 3.57 -6.13 -11.70
CA SER A 280 3.47 -7.59 -11.81
C SER A 280 3.88 -8.05 -13.20
N CYS A 281 4.26 -9.33 -13.29
CA CYS A 281 4.77 -9.90 -14.53
C CYS A 281 3.66 -10.45 -15.42
N ALA A 282 3.56 -9.96 -16.66
CA ALA A 282 2.63 -10.49 -17.65
C ALA A 282 2.91 -11.97 -17.99
N GLY A 283 4.19 -12.37 -18.01
CA GLY A 283 4.60 -13.77 -18.15
C GLY A 283 4.07 -14.69 -17.04
N CYS A 284 4.21 -14.29 -15.76
CA CYS A 284 3.65 -15.06 -14.64
C CYS A 284 2.12 -15.12 -14.71
N GLN A 285 1.47 -14.03 -15.11
CA GLN A 285 0.02 -14.01 -15.34
C GLN A 285 -0.40 -14.96 -16.46
N PHE A 286 0.33 -14.96 -17.58
CA PHE A 286 0.10 -15.86 -18.70
C PHE A 286 0.24 -17.32 -18.26
N THR A 287 1.32 -17.63 -17.54
CA THR A 287 1.60 -18.97 -17.01
C THR A 287 0.45 -19.45 -16.13
N HIS A 288 0.02 -18.64 -15.17
CA HIS A 288 -1.08 -18.99 -14.27
C HIS A 288 -2.40 -19.25 -15.02
N ILE A 289 -2.75 -18.45 -16.05
CA ILE A 289 -3.98 -18.66 -16.82
C ILE A 289 -3.99 -20.04 -17.52
N HIS A 290 -2.81 -20.53 -17.93
CA HIS A 290 -2.66 -21.79 -18.67
C HIS A 290 -2.27 -22.98 -17.78
N THR A 291 -2.14 -22.78 -16.47
CA THR A 291 -1.84 -23.86 -15.52
C THR A 291 -3.12 -24.57 -15.11
N ASP A 292 -3.12 -25.91 -15.04
CA ASP A 292 -4.26 -26.68 -14.54
C ASP A 292 -4.51 -26.37 -13.05
N PRO A 293 -5.70 -25.87 -12.65
CA PRO A 293 -6.04 -25.63 -11.25
C PRO A 293 -6.01 -26.87 -10.36
N ARG A 294 -6.05 -28.08 -10.94
CA ARG A 294 -5.94 -29.36 -10.23
C ARG A 294 -4.51 -29.90 -10.18
N GLY A 295 -3.58 -29.26 -10.88
CA GLY A 295 -2.18 -29.64 -10.93
C GLY A 295 -1.38 -29.19 -9.72
N GLY A 296 -0.25 -29.85 -9.47
CA GLY A 296 0.66 -29.52 -8.36
C GLY A 296 1.27 -28.11 -8.44
N ASP A 297 1.38 -27.57 -9.66
CA ASP A 297 2.03 -26.27 -9.93
C ASP A 297 1.12 -25.07 -9.68
N TRP A 298 -0.19 -25.27 -9.53
CA TRP A 298 -1.18 -24.18 -9.44
C TRP A 298 -0.88 -23.19 -8.31
N LEU A 299 -0.50 -23.71 -7.14
CA LEU A 299 -0.17 -22.85 -6.00
C LEU A 299 1.05 -21.98 -6.31
N TRP A 300 2.09 -22.55 -6.93
CA TRP A 300 3.29 -21.81 -7.29
C TRP A 300 2.98 -20.70 -8.31
N THR A 301 2.24 -21.02 -9.38
CA THR A 301 1.92 -20.03 -10.42
C THR A 301 1.00 -18.94 -9.87
N LEU A 302 0.14 -19.27 -8.89
CA LEU A 302 -0.67 -18.29 -8.16
C LEU A 302 0.20 -17.33 -7.36
N LEU A 303 1.20 -17.85 -6.62
CA LEU A 303 2.16 -17.03 -5.88
C LEU A 303 2.93 -16.10 -6.83
N ALA A 304 3.48 -16.65 -7.92
CA ALA A 304 4.27 -15.91 -8.89
C ALA A 304 3.45 -14.81 -9.59
N ARG A 305 2.19 -15.09 -9.96
CA ARG A 305 1.25 -14.12 -10.55
C ARG A 305 0.99 -12.93 -9.61
N ASP A 306 0.83 -13.22 -8.32
CA ASP A 306 0.46 -12.23 -7.30
C ASP A 306 1.67 -11.47 -6.73
N MET A 307 2.88 -11.76 -7.23
CA MET A 307 4.05 -10.96 -6.90
C MET A 307 3.93 -9.55 -7.47
N VAL A 308 4.31 -8.59 -6.62
CA VAL A 308 4.44 -7.19 -6.99
C VAL A 308 5.89 -6.81 -6.70
N TYR A 309 6.55 -6.27 -7.71
CA TYR A 309 7.96 -5.90 -7.68
C TYR A 309 8.10 -4.37 -7.74
N SER A 310 9.24 -3.86 -7.26
CA SER A 310 9.76 -2.58 -7.76
C SER A 310 10.11 -2.72 -9.23
N GLN A 311 10.27 -1.61 -9.96
CA GLN A 311 10.70 -1.65 -11.36
C GLN A 311 12.05 -2.38 -11.50
N ALA A 312 13.04 -2.05 -10.66
CA ALA A 312 14.33 -2.73 -10.64
C ALA A 312 14.19 -4.22 -10.27
N GLY A 313 13.36 -4.55 -9.27
CA GLY A 313 13.11 -5.94 -8.89
C GLY A 313 12.42 -6.75 -9.99
N PHE A 314 11.57 -6.12 -10.80
CA PHE A 314 10.95 -6.75 -11.96
C PHE A 314 11.98 -7.05 -13.05
N LEU A 315 12.89 -6.12 -13.32
CA LEU A 315 13.95 -6.31 -14.31
C LEU A 315 14.86 -7.49 -13.93
N GLU A 316 15.21 -7.63 -12.65
CA GLU A 316 15.94 -8.82 -12.17
C GLU A 316 15.11 -10.11 -12.31
N HIS A 317 13.80 -10.05 -12.07
CA HIS A 317 12.91 -11.18 -12.33
C HIS A 317 12.82 -11.54 -13.83
N PHE A 318 12.75 -10.53 -14.71
CA PHE A 318 12.62 -10.70 -16.15
C PHE A 318 13.78 -11.51 -16.76
N LYS A 319 15.00 -11.30 -16.26
CA LYS A 319 16.19 -12.06 -16.69
C LYS A 319 16.02 -13.58 -16.62
N TRP A 320 15.12 -14.05 -15.77
CA TRP A 320 14.87 -15.48 -15.53
C TRP A 320 13.45 -15.93 -15.90
N CYS A 321 12.55 -15.04 -16.31
CA CYS A 321 11.15 -15.37 -16.56
C CYS A 321 10.93 -15.73 -18.04
N ALA A 322 10.91 -17.03 -18.34
CA ALA A 322 10.81 -17.54 -19.71
C ALA A 322 9.56 -17.01 -20.44
N MET A 323 8.42 -16.93 -19.75
CA MET A 323 7.18 -16.43 -20.36
C MET A 323 7.17 -14.91 -20.54
N ALA A 324 7.87 -14.14 -19.71
CA ALA A 324 8.03 -12.71 -19.95
C ALA A 324 8.93 -12.47 -21.15
N GLN A 325 10.04 -13.20 -21.26
CA GLN A 325 10.96 -13.14 -22.40
C GLN A 325 10.28 -13.55 -23.70
N TYR A 326 9.43 -14.58 -23.66
CA TYR A 326 8.63 -14.99 -24.80
C TYR A 326 7.66 -13.89 -25.26
N LEU A 327 6.92 -13.27 -24.32
CA LEU A 327 6.03 -12.13 -24.65
C LEU A 327 6.82 -10.92 -25.17
N TRP A 328 8.01 -10.66 -24.63
CA TRP A 328 8.92 -9.63 -25.12
C TRP A 328 9.39 -9.92 -26.55
N GLY A 329 9.81 -11.15 -26.87
CA GLY A 329 10.15 -11.54 -28.23
C GLY A 329 8.99 -11.39 -29.20
N MET A 330 7.77 -11.74 -28.79
CA MET A 330 6.55 -11.52 -29.59
C MET A 330 6.18 -10.04 -29.82
N SER A 331 6.73 -9.14 -29.01
CA SER A 331 6.49 -7.70 -29.14
C SER A 331 7.38 -7.02 -30.16
N GLU A 332 8.32 -7.75 -30.79
CA GLU A 332 9.37 -7.19 -31.65
C GLU A 332 10.08 -6.04 -30.93
N GLU A 333 10.58 -6.34 -29.72
CA GLU A 333 11.25 -5.39 -28.83
C GLU A 333 10.39 -4.15 -28.47
N GLY A 334 9.11 -4.38 -28.16
CA GLY A 334 8.18 -3.36 -27.68
C GLY A 334 7.49 -2.55 -28.77
N THR A 335 7.75 -2.82 -30.04
CA THR A 335 7.14 -2.12 -31.18
C THR A 335 5.69 -2.55 -31.44
N VAL A 336 5.30 -3.76 -31.03
CA VAL A 336 3.96 -4.33 -31.22
C VAL A 336 3.42 -4.89 -29.91
N VAL A 337 2.13 -4.69 -29.64
CA VAL A 337 1.46 -5.32 -28.49
C VAL A 337 1.31 -6.83 -28.74
N PRO A 338 1.88 -7.71 -27.89
CA PRO A 338 1.81 -9.15 -28.12
C PRO A 338 0.37 -9.66 -28.17
N ALA A 339 0.04 -10.43 -29.21
CA ALA A 339 -1.30 -11.01 -29.40
C ALA A 339 -1.72 -11.92 -28.22
N GLN A 340 -0.75 -12.48 -27.49
CA GLN A 340 -0.94 -13.38 -26.37
C GLN A 340 -0.87 -12.67 -25.00
N LEU A 341 -0.72 -11.34 -24.97
CA LEU A 341 -0.66 -10.58 -23.72
C LEU A 341 -1.95 -10.79 -22.90
N PRO A 342 -1.88 -11.19 -21.62
CA PRO A 342 -3.07 -11.42 -20.81
C PRO A 342 -3.97 -10.19 -20.67
N PHE A 343 -5.29 -10.39 -20.55
CA PHE A 343 -6.26 -9.31 -20.40
C PHE A 343 -5.90 -8.32 -19.29
N LEU A 344 -5.54 -8.82 -18.09
CA LEU A 344 -5.15 -7.97 -16.97
C LEU A 344 -3.90 -7.13 -17.26
N ALA A 345 -2.98 -7.62 -18.08
CA ALA A 345 -1.80 -6.86 -18.51
C ALA A 345 -2.14 -5.84 -19.60
N ARG A 346 -3.16 -6.09 -20.44
CA ARG A 346 -3.69 -5.11 -21.40
C ARG A 346 -4.47 -3.97 -20.74
N THR A 347 -5.25 -4.29 -19.71
CA THR A 347 -6.13 -3.33 -19.03
C THR A 347 -5.52 -2.71 -17.78
N GLY A 348 -4.48 -3.33 -17.23
CA GLY A 348 -3.63 -2.70 -16.23
C GLY A 348 -2.98 -1.48 -16.87
N SER A 349 -2.79 -0.41 -16.09
CA SER A 349 -2.08 0.77 -16.57
C SER A 349 -0.67 0.34 -16.97
N ILE A 350 -0.45 0.20 -18.28
CA ILE A 350 0.88 0.18 -18.87
C ILE A 350 1.45 1.57 -18.57
N PHE A 351 2.62 1.62 -17.93
CA PHE A 351 3.25 2.87 -17.49
C PHE A 351 3.46 3.82 -18.68
N MET A 352 2.50 4.70 -18.90
CA MET A 352 2.73 5.96 -19.62
C MET A 352 3.02 6.98 -18.54
N VAL A 353 4.32 7.29 -18.40
CA VAL A 353 4.86 8.39 -17.60
C VAL A 353 4.40 9.72 -18.18
#